data_AF-A0A6V8MHP3-F1
#
_entry.id   AF-A0A6V8MHP3-F1
#
_cell.length_a   1.000
_cell.length_b   1.000
_cell.length_c   1.000
_cell.angle_alpha   90.00
_cell.angle_beta   90.00
_cell.angle_gamma   90.00
#
_symmetry.space_group_name_H-M   'P 1'
#
loop_
_entity.id
_entity.type
_entity.pdbx_description
1 polymer ?
#
loop_
_entity_poly.entity_id
_entity_poly.type
_entity_poly.pdbx_seq_one_letter_code
_entity_poly.pdbx_strand_id
1 'polypeptide(L)'
;MTFKELCLAREVFGLSERATLKEVKTRHRELVKLHHPDAGGGDPAQIRRINTAYQVLTDYLTQYSFSFSEAEFYEQNPEERLRRQFMDESLWGGR
;
A
#
# COMPACT_ATOMS: atom_id res chain seq x y z
N MET A 1 3.92 -17.76 4.45
CA MET A 1 3.97 -16.40 4.99
C MET A 1 3.14 -16.35 6.27
N THR A 2 3.71 -15.82 7.35
CA THR A 2 3.01 -15.59 8.62
C THR A 2 2.65 -14.11 8.76
N PHE A 3 1.67 -13.78 9.62
CA PHE A 3 1.29 -12.39 9.88
C PHE A 3 2.47 -11.54 10.39
N LYS A 4 3.33 -12.13 11.21
CA LYS A 4 4.54 -11.47 11.71
C LYS A 4 5.50 -11.08 10.59
N GLU A 5 5.68 -11.95 9.59
CA GLU A 5 6.52 -11.65 8.41
C GLU A 5 5.95 -10.49 7.60
N LEU A 6 4.62 -10.44 7.44
CA LEU A 6 3.94 -9.35 6.74
C LEU A 6 4.12 -8.01 7.48
N CYS A 7 3.94 -7.98 8.80
CA CYS A 7 4.15 -6.77 9.61
C CYS A 7 5.59 -6.26 9.52
N LEU A 8 6.57 -7.16 9.62
CA LEU A 8 7.99 -6.79 9.49
C LEU A 8 8.30 -6.25 8.09
N ALA A 9 7.78 -6.87 7.04
CA ALA A 9 7.97 -6.38 5.67
C ALA A 9 7.35 -4.99 5.45
N ARG A 10 6.15 -4.76 6.01
CA ARG A 10 5.49 -3.45 6.02
C ARG A 10 6.32 -2.39 6.75
N GLU A 11 6.88 -2.72 7.90
CA GLU A 11 7.73 -1.82 8.71
C GLU A 11 9.04 -1.46 7.99
N VAL A 12 9.69 -2.42 7.33
CA VAL A 12 10.87 -2.16 6.49
C VAL A 12 10.58 -1.13 5.39
N PHE A 13 9.37 -1.16 4.84
CA PHE A 13 8.92 -0.24 3.80
C PHE A 13 8.34 1.08 4.35
N GLY A 14 8.17 1.20 5.67
CA GLY A 14 7.55 2.36 6.30
C GLY A 14 6.12 2.61 5.85
N LEU A 15 5.38 1.53 5.54
CA LEU A 15 3.99 1.61 5.09
C LEU A 15 3.02 1.60 6.28
N SER A 16 1.88 2.27 6.10
CA SER A 16 0.76 2.19 7.05
C SER A 16 0.01 0.85 6.91
N GLU A 17 -1.00 0.63 7.74
CA GLU A 17 -1.90 -0.54 7.66
C GLU A 17 -2.63 -0.67 6.32
N ARG A 18 -2.80 0.44 5.60
CA ARG A 18 -3.43 0.48 4.29
C ARG A 18 -2.46 1.06 3.28
N ALA A 19 -1.97 0.22 2.39
CA ALA A 19 -1.10 0.62 1.30
C ALA A 19 -1.56 -0.02 -0.01
N THR A 20 -1.43 0.75 -1.09
CA THR A 20 -1.71 0.32 -2.45
C THR A 20 -0.47 -0.32 -3.08
N LEU A 21 -0.68 -1.16 -4.10
CA LEU A 21 0.42 -1.72 -4.88
C LEU A 21 1.32 -0.63 -5.48
N LYS A 22 0.75 0.54 -5.83
CA LYS A 22 1.50 1.68 -6.36
C LYS A 22 2.46 2.26 -5.32
N GLU A 23 2.03 2.37 -4.07
CA GLU A 23 2.88 2.86 -2.97
C GLU A 23 4.00 1.87 -2.68
N VAL A 24 3.70 0.57 -2.59
CA VAL A 24 4.71 -0.48 -2.37
C VAL A 24 5.79 -0.44 -3.45
N LYS A 25 5.40 -0.36 -4.73
CA LYS A 25 6.35 -0.27 -5.86
C LYS A 25 7.15 1.03 -5.84
N THR A 26 6.54 2.14 -5.46
CA THR A 26 7.23 3.43 -5.36
C THR A 26 8.27 3.42 -4.26
N ARG A 27 7.89 2.98 -3.06
CA ARG A 27 8.80 2.82 -1.91
C ARG A 27 9.95 1.86 -2.21
N HIS A 28 9.68 0.75 -2.88
CA HIS A 28 10.75 -0.17 -3.30
C HIS A 28 11.81 0.53 -4.16
N ARG A 29 11.38 1.28 -5.19
CA ARG A 29 12.32 2.01 -6.06
C ARG A 29 13.13 3.06 -5.29
N GLU A 30 12.49 3.78 -4.38
CA GLU A 30 13.15 4.77 -3.52
C GLU A 30 14.21 4.14 -2.63
N LEU A 31 13.86 3.04 -1.94
CA LEU A 31 14.76 2.32 -1.04
C LEU A 31 15.94 1.69 -1.79
N VAL A 32 15.69 1.08 -2.95
CA VAL A 32 16.77 0.51 -3.78
C VAL A 32 17.70 1.61 -4.27
N LYS A 33 17.18 2.76 -4.71
CA LYS A 33 18.00 3.89 -5.14
C LYS A 33 18.84 4.46 -3.99
N LEU A 34 18.27 4.53 -2.79
CA LEU A 34 18.95 5.05 -1.60
C LEU A 34 20.10 4.14 -1.14
N HIS A 35 19.90 2.82 -1.22
CA HIS A 35 20.85 1.83 -0.70
C HIS A 35 21.68 1.14 -1.79
N HIS A 36 21.66 1.64 -3.03
CA HIS A 36 22.40 1.03 -4.14
C HIS A 36 23.92 1.07 -3.89
N PRO A 37 24.67 -0.02 -4.12
CA PRO A 37 26.12 -0.04 -3.91
C PRO A 37 26.85 0.97 -4.80
N ASP A 38 26.36 1.18 -6.03
CA ASP A 38 26.94 2.15 -6.98
C ASP A 38 26.79 3.61 -6.54
N ALA A 39 25.92 3.90 -5.56
CA ALA A 39 25.79 5.23 -4.97
C ALA A 39 26.87 5.53 -3.91
N GLY A 40 27.88 4.65 -3.74
CA GLY A 40 29.09 4.91 -2.95
C GLY A 40 28.98 4.60 -1.46
N GLY A 41 27.91 3.93 -1.01
CA GLY A 41 27.72 3.58 0.41
C GLY A 41 26.63 2.53 0.70
N GLY A 42 26.17 1.80 -0.32
CA GLY A 42 25.11 0.81 -0.16
C GLY A 42 25.58 -0.46 0.54
N ASP A 43 24.92 -0.84 1.63
CA ASP A 43 25.13 -2.14 2.29
C ASP A 43 24.38 -3.25 1.53
N PRO A 44 25.07 -4.26 0.98
CA PRO A 44 24.42 -5.39 0.32
C PRO A 44 23.43 -6.13 1.22
N ALA A 45 23.62 -6.10 2.55
CA ALA A 45 22.69 -6.71 3.49
C ALA A 45 21.37 -5.94 3.60
N GLN A 46 21.39 -4.61 3.47
CA GLN A 46 20.19 -3.77 3.44
C GLN A 46 19.35 -4.05 2.20
N ILE A 47 19.98 -4.10 1.01
CA ILE A 47 19.27 -4.42 -0.23
C ILE A 47 18.64 -5.80 -0.17
N ARG A 48 19.35 -6.81 0.37
CA ARG A 48 18.78 -8.15 0.57
C ARG A 48 17.53 -8.10 1.43
N ARG A 49 17.55 -7.35 2.55
CA ARG A 49 16.36 -7.17 3.41
C ARG A 49 15.19 -6.51 2.67
N ILE A 50 15.46 -5.45 1.89
CA ILE A 50 14.45 -4.76 1.09
C ILE A 50 13.84 -5.70 0.06
N ASN A 51 14.66 -6.48 -0.64
CA ASN A 51 14.19 -7.43 -1.65
C ASN A 51 13.34 -8.56 -1.03
N THR A 52 13.75 -9.11 0.12
CA THR A 52 12.97 -10.12 0.84
C THR A 52 11.62 -9.54 1.32
N ALA A 53 11.61 -8.34 1.89
CA ALA A 53 10.37 -7.67 2.29
C ALA A 53 9.47 -7.39 1.09
N TYR A 54 10.04 -6.97 -0.05
CA TYR A 54 9.30 -6.75 -1.30
C TYR A 54 8.63 -8.03 -1.82
N GLN A 55 9.32 -9.17 -1.75
CA GLN A 55 8.76 -10.47 -2.12
C GLN A 55 7.57 -10.81 -1.24
N VAL A 56 7.71 -10.73 0.08
CA VAL A 56 6.61 -10.99 1.03
C VAL A 56 5.39 -10.11 0.75
N LEU A 57 5.59 -8.81 0.55
CA LEU A 57 4.52 -7.88 0.23
C LEU A 57 3.86 -8.19 -1.12
N THR A 58 4.65 -8.51 -2.14
CA THR A 58 4.13 -8.81 -3.49
C THR A 58 3.37 -10.13 -3.51
N ASP A 59 3.87 -11.16 -2.82
CA ASP A 59 3.21 -12.46 -2.70
C ASP A 59 1.85 -12.32 -1.99
N TYR A 60 1.79 -11.52 -0.92
CA TYR A 60 0.54 -11.23 -0.23
C TYR A 60 -0.46 -10.50 -1.16
N LEU A 61 0.00 -9.44 -1.84
CA LEU A 61 -0.86 -8.63 -2.70
C LEU A 61 -1.34 -9.36 -3.95
N THR A 62 -0.54 -10.27 -4.50
CA THR A 62 -0.91 -11.05 -5.70
C THR A 62 -1.91 -12.15 -5.40
N GLN A 63 -1.90 -12.70 -4.18
CA GLN A 63 -2.87 -13.69 -3.71
C GLN A 63 -4.16 -13.07 -3.17
N TYR A 64 -4.20 -11.74 -3.03
CA TYR A 64 -5.36 -11.05 -2.49
C TYR A 64 -6.56 -11.15 -3.45
N SER A 65 -7.69 -11.64 -2.93
CA SER A 65 -8.94 -11.69 -3.68
C SER A 65 -9.67 -10.36 -3.56
N PHE A 66 -9.94 -9.72 -4.69
CA PHE A 66 -10.68 -8.47 -4.74
C PHE A 66 -12.18 -8.73 -4.73
N SER A 67 -12.92 -8.06 -3.83
CA SER A 67 -14.36 -8.01 -3.87
C SER A 67 -14.81 -6.85 -4.75
N PHE A 68 -15.72 -7.12 -5.69
CA PHE A 68 -16.36 -6.10 -6.53
C PHE A 68 -17.76 -5.72 -6.01
N SER A 69 -18.02 -5.99 -4.73
CA SER A 69 -19.28 -5.58 -4.10
C SER A 69 -19.36 -4.06 -3.92
N GLU A 70 -20.58 -3.54 -3.90
CA GLU A 70 -20.84 -2.11 -3.63
C GLU A 70 -20.29 -1.68 -2.26
N ALA A 71 -20.41 -2.53 -1.24
CA ALA A 71 -19.86 -2.27 0.09
C ALA A 71 -18.33 -2.11 0.07
N GLU A 72 -17.63 -3.05 -0.57
CA GLU A 72 -16.16 -2.97 -0.73
C GLU A 72 -15.76 -1.72 -1.51
N PHE A 73 -16.49 -1.37 -2.57
CA PHE A 73 -16.23 -0.17 -3.36
C PHE A 73 -16.23 1.10 -2.49
N TYR A 74 -17.24 1.27 -1.63
CA TYR A 74 -17.34 2.44 -0.75
C TYR A 74 -16.35 2.43 0.43
N GLU A 75 -15.92 1.24 0.90
CA GLU A 75 -14.84 1.11 1.88
C GLU A 75 -13.49 1.52 1.29
N GLN A 76 -13.22 1.13 0.04
CA GLN A 76 -11.99 1.48 -0.68
C GLN A 76 -12.01 2.93 -1.19
N ASN A 77 -13.18 3.52 -1.42
CA ASN A 77 -13.35 4.89 -1.92
C ASN A 77 -14.18 5.76 -0.95
N PRO A 78 -13.59 6.24 0.16
CA PRO A 78 -14.30 7.05 1.15
C PRO A 78 -14.95 8.32 0.56
N GLU A 79 -14.33 8.94 -0.45
CA GLU A 79 -14.88 10.12 -1.12
C GLU A 79 -16.18 9.83 -1.85
N GLU A 80 -16.29 8.69 -2.54
CA GLU A 80 -17.54 8.29 -3.21
C GLU A 80 -18.61 7.93 -2.19
N ARG A 81 -18.22 7.36 -1.04
CA ARG A 81 -19.14 7.09 0.06
C ARG A 81 -19.71 8.38 0.63
N LEU A 82 -18.85 9.38 0.86
CA LEU A 82 -19.28 10.71 1.30
C LEU A 82 -20.14 11.40 0.25
N ARG A 83 -19.76 11.31 -1.03
CA ARG A 83 -20.56 11.86 -2.13
C ARG A 83 -21.98 11.28 -2.13
N ARG A 84 -22.12 9.96 -2.00
CA ARG A 84 -23.44 9.31 -1.89
C ARG A 84 -24.23 9.82 -0.68
N GLN A 85 -23.59 9.94 0.47
CA GLN A 85 -24.24 10.38 1.71
C GLN A 85 -24.72 11.84 1.64
N PHE A 86 -23.97 12.73 0.99
CA PHE A 86 -24.19 14.18 1.05
C PHE A 86 -24.62 14.85 -0.27
N MET A 87 -24.55 14.19 -1.43
CA MET A 87 -25.07 14.73 -2.70
C MET A 87 -26.51 14.33 -3.00
N ASP A 88 -27.02 13.23 -2.44
CA ASP A 88 -28.43 12.82 -2.60
C ASP A 88 -29.34 13.59 -1.62
N GLU A 89 -28.78 14.04 -0.49
CA GLU A 89 -29.46 14.97 0.39
C GLU A 89 -29.25 16.40 -0.11
N SER A 90 -30.31 16.97 -0.70
CA SER A 90 -30.51 18.39 -0.99
C SER A 90 -30.48 19.25 0.28
N LEU A 91 -29.36 19.24 1.02
CA LEU A 91 -29.19 19.98 2.28
C LEU A 91 -28.55 21.35 2.08
N TRP A 92 -28.12 21.69 0.86
CA TRP A 92 -27.43 22.96 0.55
C TRP A 92 -28.11 23.76 -0.57
N GLY A 93 -29.44 23.87 -0.55
CA GLY A 93 -30.14 24.95 -1.26
C GLY A 93 -31.27 24.50 -2.19
N GLY A 94 -32.38 24.06 -1.61
CA GLY A 94 -33.68 24.11 -2.25
C GLY A 94 -34.44 25.37 -1.81
N ARG A 95 -34.26 26.47 -2.54
CA ARG A 95 -35.30 27.49 -2.79
C ARG A 95 -35.02 28.19 -4.10
#